data_AF-A0A359N045-F1
#
_entry.id   AF-A0A359N045-F1
#
_cell.length_a   1.000
_cell.length_b   1.000
_cell.length_c   1.000
_cell.angle_alpha   90.00
_cell.angle_beta   90.00
_cell.angle_gamma   90.00
#
_symmetry.space_group_name_H-M   'P 1'
#
loop_
_entity.id
_entity.type
_entity.pdbx_description
1 polymer ?
#
loop_
_entity_poly.entity_id
_entity_poly.type
_entity_poly.pdbx_seq_one_letter_code
_entity_poly.pdbx_strand_id
1 'polypeptide(L)' 'MNSLNKVQLIGNLTADPEVRQTPNGQYVANFSMATNRVWKDSAGMKQEQVEFHNIVVWGKLAEIVEQYVKKGKKIYIE' A
#
# COMPACT_ATOMS: atom_id res chain seq x y z
N MET A 1 4.12 -7.97 -28.57
CA MET A 1 4.54 -6.77 -27.80
C MET A 1 4.59 -7.18 -26.35
N ASN A 2 5.73 -7.04 -25.68
CA ASN A 2 5.86 -7.31 -24.25
C ASN A 2 5.89 -5.97 -23.52
N SER A 3 4.89 -5.69 -22.69
CA SER A 3 4.80 -4.48 -21.86
C SER A 3 5.05 -4.82 -20.39
N LEU A 4 5.80 -3.98 -19.68
CA LEU A 4 6.00 -4.10 -18.24
C LEU A 4 5.01 -3.18 -17.50
N ASN A 5 4.20 -3.77 -16.63
CA ASN A 5 3.45 -3.04 -15.61
C ASN A 5 3.94 -3.54 -14.25
N LYS A 6 4.72 -2.70 -13.55
CA LYS A 6 5.30 -3.00 -12.24
C LYS A 6 5.26 -1.74 -11.38
N VAL A 7 4.82 -1.89 -10.13
CA VAL A 7 4.78 -0.84 -9.12
C VAL A 7 5.57 -1.33 -7.92
N GLN A 8 6.35 -0.45 -7.29
CA GLN A 8 7.08 -0.77 -6.06
C GLN A 8 6.88 0.37 -5.07
N LEU A 9 6.39 0.08 -3.88
CA LEU A 9 6.06 1.08 -2.86
C LEU A 9 6.61 0.68 -1.49
N ILE A 10 7.11 1.66 -0.73
CA ILE A 10 7.42 1.52 0.69
C ILE A 10 6.72 2.65 1.43
N GLY A 11 5.79 2.30 2.31
CA GLY A 11 4.97 3.28 3.00
C GLY A 11 4.30 2.71 4.23
N ASN A 12 3.52 3.53 4.91
CA ASN A 12 2.81 3.14 6.12
C ASN A 12 1.31 3.03 5.85
N LEU A 13 0.65 2.04 6.43
CA LEU A 13 -0.81 1.96 6.36
C LEU A 13 -1.46 3.15 7.07
N THR A 14 -2.51 3.70 6.47
CA THR A 14 -3.26 4.84 7.04
C THR A 14 -4.47 4.38 7.86
N ALA A 15 -4.93 3.15 7.64
CA ALA A 15 -6.01 2.48 8.36
C ALA A 15 -5.70 0.98 8.52
N ASP A 16 -6.47 0.28 9.36
CA ASP A 16 -6.39 -1.18 9.43
C ASP A 16 -6.91 -1.81 8.12
N PRO A 17 -6.35 -2.95 7.67
CA PRO A 17 -6.84 -3.62 6.48
C PRO A 17 -8.26 -4.15 6.64
N GLU A 18 -9.08 -3.98 5.60
CA GLU A 18 -10.38 -4.61 5.46
C GLU A 18 -10.24 -5.92 4.70
N VAL A 19 -10.52 -7.05 5.38
CA VAL A 19 -10.38 -8.39 4.81
C VAL A 19 -11.75 -9.03 4.64
N ARG A 20 -12.00 -9.60 3.46
CA ARG A 20 -13.24 -10.30 3.14
C ARG A 20 -12.98 -11.55 2.33
N GLN A 21 -13.88 -12.52 2.44
CA GLN A 21 -13.91 -13.69 1.57
C GLN A 21 -14.89 -13.44 0.41
N THR A 22 -14.45 -13.74 -0.81
CA THR A 22 -15.31 -13.67 -2.01
C THR A 22 -16.23 -14.89 -2.10
N PRO A 23 -17.31 -14.84 -2.90
CA PRO A 23 -18.20 -16.00 -3.11
C PRO A 23 -17.47 -17.25 -3.62
N ASN A 24 -16.35 -17.07 -4.33
CA ASN A 24 -15.53 -18.17 -4.84
C ASN A 24 -14.52 -18.70 -3.78
N GLY A 25 -14.63 -18.26 -2.53
CA GLY A 25 -13.81 -18.72 -1.41
C GLY A 25 -12.46 -18.02 -1.25
N GLN A 26 -12.09 -17.10 -2.15
CA GLN A 26 -10.79 -16.41 -2.10
C GLN A 26 -10.82 -15.19 -1.17
N TYR A 27 -9.80 -15.05 -0.32
CA TYR A 27 -9.60 -13.88 0.53
C TYR A 27 -9.08 -12.67 -0.25
N VAL A 28 -9.56 -11.49 0.13
CA VAL A 28 -9.14 -10.18 -0.41
C VAL A 28 -8.96 -9.22 0.74
N ALA A 29 -7.81 -8.57 0.79
CA ALA A 29 -7.52 -7.48 1.72
C ALA A 29 -7.44 -6.15 0.95
N ASN A 30 -8.11 -5.12 1.46
CA ASN A 30 -8.07 -3.76 0.96
C ASN A 30 -7.51 -2.85 2.05
N PHE A 31 -6.55 -2.00 1.69
CA PHE A 31 -6.04 -0.99 2.62
C PHE A 31 -5.45 0.19 1.85
N SER A 32 -5.31 1.31 2.54
CA SER A 32 -4.63 2.49 2.02
C SER A 32 -3.26 2.65 2.68
N MET A 33 -2.26 3.06 1.91
CA MET A 33 -0.92 3.38 2.40
C MET A 33 -0.46 4.77 1.97
N ALA A 34 0.30 5.43 2.82
CA ALA A 34 0.92 6.73 2.55
C ALA A 34 2.40 6.59 2.24
N THR A 35 2.88 7.31 1.24
CA THR A 35 4.30 7.50 0.93
C THR A 35 4.63 8.99 0.92
N ASN A 36 5.75 9.37 1.52
CA ASN A 36 6.16 10.77 1.60
C ASN A 36 7.27 11.05 0.58
N ARG A 37 7.08 12.08 -0.23
CA ARG A 37 8.12 12.64 -1.10
C ARG A 37 8.63 13.93 -0.48
N VAL A 38 9.94 13.99 -0.26
CA VAL A 38 10.64 15.16 0.26
C VAL A 38 11.61 15.68 -0.79
N TRP A 39 11.53 16.95 -1.14
CA TRP A 39 12.44 17.58 -2.09
C TRP A 39 12.71 19.04 -1.69
N LYS A 40 13.68 19.69 -2.35
CA LYS A 40 13.88 21.14 -2.25
C LYS A 40 13.34 21.80 -3.51
N ASP A 41 12.61 22.89 -3.35
CA ASP A 41 12.19 23.72 -4.47
C ASP A 41 13.35 24.60 -4.99
N SER A 42 13.08 25.39 -6.03
CA SER A 42 14.06 26.29 -6.63
C SER A 42 14.53 27.41 -5.71
N ALA A 43 13.75 27.74 -4.67
CA ALA A 43 14.12 28.70 -3.63
C ALA A 43 14.95 28.05 -2.50
N GLY A 44 15.21 26.76 -2.58
CA GLY A 44 15.96 25.99 -1.58
C GLY A 44 15.14 25.59 -0.36
N MET A 45 13.82 25.85 -0.35
CA MET A 45 12.95 25.47 0.75
C MET A 45 12.59 23.98 0.67
N LYS A 46 12.54 23.32 1.82
CA LYS A 46 12.16 21.91 1.93
C LYS A 46 10.64 21.80 1.75
N GLN A 47 10.23 21.00 0.76
CA GLN A 47 8.85 20.63 0.50
C GLN A 47 8.62 19.17 0.89
N GLU A 48 7.42 18.88 1.39
CA GLU A 48 6.96 17.53 1.71
C GLU A 48 5.56 17.33 1.13
N GLN A 49 5.37 16.23 0.40
CA GLN A 49 4.09 15.82 -0.15
C GLN A 49 3.82 14.38 0.21
N VAL A 50 2.59 14.11 0.63
CA VAL A 50 2.11 12.77 0.94
C VAL A 50 1.23 12.29 -0.20
N GLU A 51 1.50 11.09 -0.68
CA GLU A 51 0.68 10.38 -1.67
C GLU A 51 0.01 9.18 -1.02
N PHE A 52 -1.26 8.96 -1.35
CA PHE A 52 -2.07 7.87 -0.82
C PHE A 52 -2.36 6.84 -1.91
N HIS A 53 -2.10 5.58 -1.60
CA HIS A 53 -2.23 4.46 -2.52
C HIS A 53 -3.23 3.46 -1.96
N ASN A 54 -4.21 3.06 -2.78
CA ASN A 54 -5.13 1.97 -2.44
C ASN A 54 -4.56 0.65 -2.96
N ILE A 55 -4.36 -0.30 -2.05
CA ILE A 55 -3.75 -1.60 -2.33
C ILE A 55 -4.80 -2.69 -2.16
N VAL A 56 -4.83 -3.62 -3.12
CA VAL A 56 -5.67 -4.81 -3.08
C VAL A 56 -4.77 -6.04 -3.12
N VAL A 57 -4.89 -6.88 -2.11
CA VAL A 57 -4.09 -8.10 -1.96
C VAL A 57 -5.00 -9.32 -1.97
N TRP A 58 -4.60 -10.40 -2.63
CA TRP A 58 -5.43 -11.59 -2.85
C TRP A 58 -4.85 -12.87 -2.25
N GLY A 59 -5.72 -13.82 -1.95
CA GLY A 59 -5.37 -15.18 -1.53
C GLY A 59 -4.57 -15.22 -0.23
N LYS A 60 -3.53 -16.05 -0.18
CA LYS A 60 -2.70 -16.26 1.02
C LYS A 60 -2.07 -14.96 1.55
N LEU A 61 -1.72 -14.01 0.68
CA LEU A 61 -1.20 -12.72 1.13
C LEU A 61 -2.26 -11.88 1.86
N ALA A 62 -3.54 -12.00 1.48
CA ALA A 62 -4.63 -11.33 2.19
C ALA A 62 -4.80 -11.88 3.61
N GLU A 63 -4.67 -13.20 3.79
CA GLU A 63 -4.69 -13.84 5.13
C GLU A 63 -3.50 -13.38 5.99
N ILE A 64 -2.31 -13.25 5.40
CA ILE A 64 -1.11 -12.73 6.10
C ILE A 64 -1.34 -11.26 6.49
N VAL A 65 -1.95 -10.46 5.61
CA VAL A 65 -2.28 -9.06 5.90
C VAL A 65 -3.23 -8.97 7.11
N GLU A 66 -4.26 -9.83 7.17
CA GLU A 66 -5.19 -9.89 8.30
C GLU A 66 -4.49 -10.16 9.64
N GLN A 67 -3.56 -11.12 9.64
CA GLN A 67 -2.89 -11.60 10.85
C GLN A 67 -1.83 -10.62 11.37
N TYR A 68 -1.09 -9.97 10.47
CA TYR A 68 0.14 -9.28 10.84
C TYR A 68 0.16 -7.79 10.51
N VAL A 69 -0.77 -7.27 9.71
CA VAL A 69 -0.74 -5.88 9.25
C VAL A 69 -1.84 -5.08 9.93
N LYS A 70 -1.44 -3.93 10.48
CA LYS A 70 -2.31 -2.98 11.20
C LYS A 70 -1.95 -1.56 10.79
N LYS A 71 -2.83 -0.61 11.11
CA LYS A 71 -2.63 0.82 10.91
C LYS A 71 -1.24 1.26 11.39
N GLY A 72 -0.58 2.10 10.60
CA GLY A 72 0.74 2.64 10.89
C GLY A 72 1.91 1.70 10.60
N LYS A 73 1.67 0.42 10.27
CA LYS A 73 2.75 -0.50 9.93
C LYS A 73 3.39 -0.10 8.60
N LYS A 74 4.73 -0.04 8.59
CA LYS A 74 5.53 0.18 7.40
C LYS A 74 5.69 -1.11 6.61
N ILE A 75 5.32 -1.12 5.34
CA ILE A 75 5.40 -2.30 4.47
C ILE A 75 5.96 -1.98 3.09
N TYR A 76 6.50 -3.00 2.43
CA TYR A 76 6.87 -3.00 1.02
C TYR A 76 5.79 -3.70 0.19
N ILE A 77 5.44 -3.14 -0.96
CA ILE A 77 4.50 -3.71 -1.94
C ILE A 77 5.17 -3.77 -3.31
N GLU A 78 4.97 -4.89 -4.00
CA GLU A 78 5.30 -5.15 -5.41
C GLU A 78 4.19 -5.96 -6.09
#